data_AF-A0A4S8LI04-F1
#
_entry.id   AF-A0A4S8LI04-F1
#
_cell.length_a   1.000
_cell.length_b   1.000
_cell.length_c   1.000
_cell.angle_alpha   90.00
_cell.angle_beta   90.00
_cell.angle_gamma   90.00
#
_symmetry.space_group_name_H-M   'P 1'
#
loop_
_entity.id
_entity.type
_entity.pdbx_description
1 polymer ?
#
loop_
_entity_poly.entity_id
_entity_poly.type
_entity_poly.pdbx_seq_one_letter_code
_entity_poly.pdbx_strand_id
1 'polypeptide(L)'
;MPAEHGGDDASSLDKNIWSVAWLLEKMRAKQSSKWSGTNAHPTYTNNKLGNVLNAFAHFVYQYSQNTIVIADIQTSSLGPKNVLFDMMFHTETGDSGVGDHGQFGIETFVKAHTCVTRCAQLELDPLHIDSDSEKDD
;
A
#
# COMPACT_ATOMS: atom_id res chain seq x y z
N MET A 1 14.13 -55.87 11.40
CA MET A 1 12.90 -55.07 11.23
C MET A 1 13.31 -53.75 10.61
N PRO A 2 12.96 -53.44 9.36
CA PRO A 2 13.20 -52.12 8.82
C PRO A 2 12.01 -51.22 9.17
N ALA A 3 12.30 -50.03 9.70
CA ALA A 3 11.33 -48.96 9.85
C ALA A 3 11.14 -48.31 8.47
N GLU A 4 9.90 -48.30 7.98
CA GLU A 4 9.54 -47.69 6.71
C GLU A 4 9.68 -46.16 6.80
N HIS A 5 10.42 -45.59 5.87
CA HIS A 5 10.45 -44.16 5.59
C HIS A 5 9.11 -43.77 4.96
N GLY A 6 8.23 -43.16 5.75
CA GLY A 6 7.04 -42.48 5.25
C GLY A 6 7.48 -41.25 4.45
N GLY A 7 7.57 -41.40 3.14
CA GLY A 7 7.62 -40.26 2.23
C GLY A 7 6.23 -39.65 2.17
N ASP A 8 6.09 -38.43 2.70
CA ASP A 8 4.86 -37.65 2.60
C ASP A 8 4.68 -37.22 1.13
N ASP A 9 4.12 -38.11 0.33
CA ASP A 9 3.71 -37.83 -1.03
C ASP A 9 2.47 -36.93 -1.01
N ALA A 10 2.70 -35.62 -1.16
CA ALA A 10 1.66 -34.60 -1.28
C ALA A 10 0.73 -34.82 -2.50
N SER A 11 0.99 -35.80 -3.37
CA SER A 11 0.12 -36.16 -4.49
C SER A 11 -1.20 -36.83 -4.07
N SER A 12 -1.31 -37.29 -2.81
CA SER A 12 -2.53 -37.93 -2.27
C SER A 12 -3.51 -36.97 -1.60
N LEU A 13 -3.29 -35.66 -1.68
CA LEU A 13 -4.26 -34.68 -1.15
C LEU A 13 -5.55 -34.75 -1.96
N ASP A 14 -6.61 -35.27 -1.34
CA ASP A 14 -7.97 -35.28 -1.87
C ASP A 14 -8.33 -33.89 -2.39
N LYS A 15 -8.74 -33.81 -3.66
CA LYS A 15 -9.11 -32.57 -4.37
C LYS A 15 -10.31 -31.81 -3.77
N ASN A 16 -10.84 -32.27 -2.63
CA ASN A 16 -11.99 -31.72 -1.92
C ASN A 16 -11.66 -31.25 -0.49
N ILE A 17 -10.38 -31.25 -0.07
CA ILE A 17 -10.01 -30.70 1.24
C ILE A 17 -9.82 -29.19 1.12
N TRP A 18 -10.73 -28.43 1.71
CA TRP A 18 -10.54 -27.00 1.93
C TRP A 18 -9.50 -26.83 3.04
N SER A 19 -8.26 -26.55 2.65
CA SER A 19 -7.20 -26.21 3.61
C SER A 19 -7.28 -24.72 3.95
N VAL A 20 -7.35 -24.39 5.25
CA VAL A 20 -7.20 -23.01 5.72
C VAL A 20 -5.73 -22.75 5.99
N ALA A 21 -5.18 -21.71 5.37
CA ALA A 21 -3.85 -21.20 5.68
C ALA A 21 -3.96 -19.91 6.49
N TRP A 22 -3.11 -19.76 7.51
CA TRP A 22 -3.02 -18.55 8.33
C TRP A 22 -1.68 -17.86 8.09
N LEU A 23 -1.71 -16.55 7.89
CA LEU A 23 -0.49 -15.72 7.88
C LEU A 23 -0.17 -15.28 9.31
N LEU A 24 1.07 -15.50 9.73
CA LEU A 24 1.56 -15.13 11.06
C LEU A 24 2.70 -14.13 10.91
N GLU A 25 2.66 -13.08 11.72
CA GLU A 25 3.75 -12.12 11.85
C GLU A 25 4.06 -11.81 13.33
N LYS A 26 5.19 -11.15 13.58
CA LYS A 26 5.58 -10.79 14.95
C LYS A 26 4.54 -9.87 15.58
N MET A 27 4.05 -10.24 16.77
CA MET A 27 3.16 -9.40 17.57
C MET A 27 3.83 -8.05 17.89
N ARG A 28 3.11 -6.96 17.64
CA ARG A 28 3.55 -5.57 17.94
C ARG A 28 2.62 -4.91 18.94
N ALA A 29 3.04 -3.77 19.49
CA ALA A 29 2.29 -3.04 20.51
C ALA A 29 0.88 -2.65 20.02
N LYS A 30 -0.10 -2.60 20.94
CA LYS A 30 -1.53 -2.42 20.63
C LYS A 30 -1.91 -1.12 19.91
N GLN A 31 -1.06 -0.09 19.95
CA GLN A 31 -1.39 1.20 19.34
C GLN A 31 -0.87 1.24 17.90
N SER A 32 -1.81 1.35 16.96
CA SER A 32 -1.55 1.63 15.55
C SER A 32 -2.00 3.05 15.18
N SER A 33 -1.43 3.57 14.11
CA SER A 33 -1.88 4.81 13.48
C SER A 33 -2.22 4.51 12.02
N LYS A 34 -3.38 4.99 11.59
CA LYS A 34 -3.88 4.85 10.22
C LYS A 34 -3.68 6.18 9.48
N TRP A 35 -3.01 6.12 8.34
CA TRP A 35 -2.60 7.27 7.55
C TRP A 35 -3.35 7.36 6.22
N SER A 36 -3.85 6.26 5.70
CA SER A 36 -4.86 6.27 4.63
C SER A 36 -5.89 5.18 4.88
N GLY A 37 -7.06 5.33 4.29
CA GLY A 37 -8.03 4.25 4.13
C GLY A 37 -7.81 3.51 2.80
N THR A 38 -8.72 2.60 2.48
CA THR A 38 -8.80 1.98 1.14
C THR A 38 -8.95 3.05 0.06
N ASN A 39 -10.00 3.87 0.14
CA ASN A 39 -10.29 4.93 -0.85
C ASN A 39 -10.20 6.35 -0.24
N ALA A 40 -9.44 6.50 0.85
CA ALA A 40 -9.32 7.77 1.56
C ALA A 40 -7.84 8.13 1.71
N HIS A 41 -7.38 9.14 0.96
CA HIS A 41 -5.97 9.54 0.91
C HIS A 41 -5.80 10.96 1.47
N PRO A 42 -5.89 11.15 2.80
CA PRO A 42 -5.72 12.47 3.41
C PRO A 42 -4.29 12.98 3.21
N THR A 43 -4.16 14.32 3.13
CA THR A 43 -2.87 14.99 2.98
C THR A 43 -2.35 15.47 4.33
N TYR A 44 -1.07 15.21 4.62
CA TYR A 44 -0.40 15.58 5.86
C TYR A 44 0.78 16.54 5.61
N THR A 45 0.52 17.84 5.63
CA THR A 45 1.55 18.88 5.48
C THR A 45 2.33 19.13 6.78
N ASN A 46 1.66 19.09 7.93
CA ASN A 46 2.24 19.46 9.23
C ASN A 46 2.67 18.27 10.12
N ASN A 47 2.65 17.04 9.57
CA ASN A 47 3.10 15.84 10.29
C ASN A 47 4.25 15.19 9.53
N LYS A 48 5.45 15.09 10.13
CA LYS A 48 6.66 14.58 9.45
C LYS A 48 6.48 13.17 8.89
N LEU A 49 5.88 12.25 9.66
CA LEU A 49 5.66 10.87 9.22
C LEU A 49 4.59 10.81 8.13
N GLY A 50 3.45 11.46 8.35
CA GLY A 50 2.38 11.55 7.36
C GLY A 50 2.87 12.14 6.03
N ASN A 51 3.73 13.17 6.08
CA ASN A 51 4.31 13.80 4.90
C ASN A 51 5.18 12.81 4.09
N VAL A 52 6.01 12.02 4.78
CA VAL A 52 6.80 10.95 4.16
C VAL A 52 5.88 9.89 3.55
N LEU A 53 4.81 9.50 4.25
CA LEU A 53 3.88 8.48 3.77
C LEU A 53 3.04 8.94 2.57
N ASN A 54 2.61 10.21 2.53
CA ASN A 54 1.97 10.79 1.34
C ASN A 54 2.90 10.75 0.14
N ALA A 55 4.15 11.18 0.32
CA ALA A 55 5.14 11.17 -0.76
C ALA A 55 5.54 9.74 -1.17
N PHE A 56 5.54 8.78 -0.22
CA PHE A 56 5.80 7.38 -0.53
C PHE A 56 4.71 6.76 -1.40
N ALA A 57 3.42 7.04 -1.12
CA ALA A 57 2.33 6.58 -1.97
C ALA A 57 2.44 7.16 -3.40
N HIS A 58 2.77 8.45 -3.52
CA HIS A 58 3.01 9.09 -4.81
C HIS A 58 4.24 8.51 -5.54
N PHE A 59 5.35 8.30 -4.82
CA PHE A 59 6.53 7.66 -5.37
C PHE A 59 6.19 6.28 -5.95
N VAL A 60 5.44 5.44 -5.24
CA VAL A 60 5.06 4.11 -5.75
C VAL A 60 4.21 4.22 -7.00
N TYR A 61 3.26 5.16 -7.03
CA TYR A 61 2.46 5.43 -8.21
C TYR A 61 3.32 5.80 -9.42
N GLN A 62 4.18 6.80 -9.32
CA GLN A 62 4.99 7.24 -10.44
C GLN A 62 6.06 6.22 -10.83
N TYR A 63 6.71 5.58 -9.85
CA TYR A 63 7.75 4.58 -10.09
C TYR A 63 7.20 3.30 -10.73
N SER A 64 5.94 2.96 -10.45
CA SER A 64 5.22 1.86 -11.11
C SER A 64 4.66 2.26 -12.49
N GLN A 65 5.11 3.36 -13.09
CA GLN A 65 4.56 3.89 -14.34
C GLN A 65 3.04 4.10 -14.27
N ASN A 66 2.58 4.59 -13.12
CA ASN A 66 1.19 4.99 -12.87
C ASN A 66 0.20 3.81 -12.77
N THR A 67 0.69 2.59 -12.49
CA THR A 67 -0.13 1.37 -12.48
C THR A 67 -0.47 0.83 -11.09
N ILE A 68 0.25 1.28 -10.04
CA ILE A 68 0.05 0.80 -8.66
C ILE A 68 -0.05 1.97 -7.68
N VAL A 69 -1.06 1.96 -6.81
CA VAL A 69 -1.15 2.87 -5.67
C VAL A 69 -1.15 2.07 -4.37
N ILE A 70 -0.37 2.53 -3.39
CA ILE A 70 -0.48 2.02 -2.02
C ILE A 70 -1.65 2.70 -1.31
N ALA A 71 -2.52 1.88 -0.72
CA ALA A 71 -3.65 2.27 0.09
C ALA A 71 -3.57 1.66 1.49
N ASP A 72 -4.50 2.09 2.36
CA ASP A 72 -4.61 1.64 3.75
C ASP A 72 -3.29 1.62 4.54
N ILE A 73 -2.50 2.68 4.40
CA ILE A 73 -1.20 2.79 5.04
C ILE A 73 -1.40 2.89 6.55
N GLN A 74 -0.88 1.90 7.27
CA GLN A 74 -0.92 1.85 8.73
C GLN A 74 0.47 1.61 9.30
N THR A 75 0.74 2.19 10.47
CA THR A 75 2.00 1.99 11.19
C THR A 75 1.76 1.53 12.61
N SER A 76 2.68 0.70 13.10
CA SER A 76 2.83 0.41 14.53
C SER A 76 4.20 0.87 15.02
N SER A 77 4.27 1.32 16.27
CA SER A 77 5.53 1.79 16.87
C SER A 77 6.35 0.62 17.38
N LEU A 78 7.63 0.58 16.99
CA LEU A 78 8.63 -0.37 17.48
C LEU A 78 9.86 0.40 17.98
N GLY A 79 9.86 0.76 19.26
CA GLY A 79 10.86 1.66 19.82
C GLY A 79 10.84 3.01 19.09
N PRO A 80 11.98 3.50 18.55
CA PRO A 80 12.03 4.75 17.80
C PRO A 80 11.58 4.62 16.33
N LYS A 81 11.21 3.41 15.86
CA LYS A 81 10.87 3.15 14.46
C LYS A 81 9.36 2.99 14.29
N ASN A 82 8.89 3.34 13.09
CA ASN A 82 7.54 3.02 12.63
C ASN A 82 7.62 1.85 11.66
N VAL A 83 6.80 0.83 11.88
CA VAL A 83 6.72 -0.37 11.03
C VAL A 83 5.40 -0.33 10.28
N LEU A 84 5.47 -0.35 8.95
CA LEU A 84 4.33 -0.51 8.06
C LEU A 84 3.84 -1.96 8.11
N PHE A 85 2.53 -2.14 8.10
CA PHE A 85 1.89 -3.46 8.07
C PHE A 85 0.52 -3.35 7.44
N ASP A 86 -0.01 -4.50 6.98
CA ASP A 86 -1.36 -4.62 6.41
C ASP A 86 -1.67 -3.61 5.28
N MET A 87 -0.66 -3.33 4.45
CA MET A 87 -0.82 -2.41 3.32
C MET A 87 -1.68 -3.05 2.24
N MET A 88 -2.48 -2.22 1.58
CA MET A 88 -3.26 -2.62 0.41
C MET A 88 -2.72 -1.94 -0.85
N PHE A 89 -3.02 -2.53 -2.00
CA PHE A 89 -2.64 -1.99 -3.30
C PHE A 89 -3.88 -1.83 -4.18
N HIS A 90 -3.90 -0.76 -4.94
CA HIS A 90 -4.74 -0.66 -6.12
C HIS A 90 -3.86 -0.94 -7.34
N THR A 91 -4.28 -1.87 -8.18
CA THR A 91 -3.58 -2.25 -9.41
C THR A 91 -4.51 -2.09 -10.60
N GLU A 92 -3.99 -1.99 -11.82
CA GLU A 92 -4.86 -1.91 -13.01
C GLU A 92 -5.78 -3.14 -13.15
N THR A 93 -5.30 -4.31 -12.75
CA THR A 93 -6.00 -5.60 -12.85
C THR A 93 -6.99 -5.86 -11.72
N GLY A 94 -6.84 -5.17 -10.57
CA GLY A 94 -7.73 -5.34 -9.43
C GLY A 94 -7.54 -6.68 -8.70
N ASP A 95 -6.41 -7.36 -8.86
CA ASP A 95 -6.18 -8.74 -8.42
C ASP A 95 -5.14 -8.86 -7.30
N SER A 96 -4.70 -7.75 -6.70
CA SER A 96 -3.72 -7.78 -5.61
C SER A 96 -4.31 -8.20 -4.25
N GLY A 97 -5.64 -8.24 -4.11
CA GLY A 97 -6.32 -8.72 -2.92
C GLY A 97 -7.75 -8.18 -2.76
N VAL A 98 -8.41 -8.53 -1.66
CA VAL A 98 -9.84 -8.24 -1.41
C VAL A 98 -10.14 -6.73 -1.35
N GLY A 99 -9.16 -5.90 -1.01
CA GLY A 99 -9.29 -4.44 -0.95
C GLY A 99 -8.73 -3.71 -2.18
N ASP A 100 -8.46 -4.41 -3.27
CA ASP A 100 -8.04 -3.81 -4.53
C ASP A 100 -9.28 -3.32 -5.31
N HIS A 101 -9.41 -2.00 -5.47
CA HIS A 101 -10.50 -1.38 -6.21
C HIS A 101 -10.13 -1.07 -7.67
N GLY A 102 -9.03 -1.63 -8.16
CA GLY A 102 -8.63 -1.49 -9.54
C GLY A 102 -8.28 -0.05 -9.92
N GLN A 103 -8.54 0.25 -11.19
CA GLN A 103 -8.45 1.60 -11.76
C GLN A 103 -9.24 2.66 -10.98
N PHE A 104 -10.40 2.32 -10.41
CA PHE A 104 -11.18 3.28 -9.61
C PHE A 104 -10.42 3.73 -8.35
N GLY A 105 -9.71 2.81 -7.70
CA GLY A 105 -8.87 3.13 -6.55
C GLY A 105 -7.69 4.03 -6.94
N ILE A 106 -7.06 3.75 -8.09
CA ILE A 106 -5.97 4.57 -8.64
C ILE A 106 -6.46 6.00 -8.92
N GLU A 107 -7.56 6.15 -9.63
CA GLU A 107 -8.15 7.47 -9.95
C GLU A 107 -8.56 8.23 -8.71
N THR A 108 -9.09 7.52 -7.71
CA THR A 108 -9.45 8.12 -6.41
C THR A 108 -8.22 8.69 -5.71
N PHE A 109 -7.09 7.98 -5.74
CA PHE A 109 -5.83 8.50 -5.23
C PHE A 109 -5.33 9.70 -6.02
N VAL A 110 -5.27 9.61 -7.35
CA VAL A 110 -4.79 10.71 -8.20
C VAL A 110 -5.59 11.97 -7.95
N LYS A 111 -6.93 11.86 -7.84
CA LYS A 111 -7.82 13.00 -7.58
C LYS A 111 -7.68 13.58 -6.17
N ALA A 112 -7.38 12.75 -5.18
CA ALA A 112 -7.31 13.17 -3.78
C ALA A 112 -5.91 13.67 -3.36
N HIS A 113 -4.86 13.24 -4.06
CA HIS A 113 -3.48 13.52 -3.66
C HIS A 113 -3.09 14.96 -3.95
N THR A 114 -2.73 15.70 -2.89
CA THR A 114 -2.03 16.97 -3.02
C THR A 114 -0.55 16.75 -2.72
N CYS A 115 0.32 17.22 -3.63
CA CYS A 115 1.76 17.13 -3.41
C CYS A 115 2.16 17.85 -2.12
N VAL A 116 2.97 17.19 -1.31
CA VAL A 116 3.56 17.76 -0.11
C VAL A 116 5.03 18.12 -0.35
N THR A 117 5.65 18.85 0.58
CA THR A 117 7.07 19.23 0.50
C THR A 117 7.98 18.05 0.18
N ARG A 118 7.70 16.85 0.71
CA ARG A 118 8.51 15.66 0.44
C ARG A 118 8.34 15.11 -0.99
N CYS A 119 7.21 15.33 -1.66
CA CYS A 119 7.05 14.98 -3.08
C CYS A 119 8.03 15.79 -3.94
N ALA A 120 8.10 17.11 -3.70
CA ALA A 120 9.03 17.99 -4.41
C ALA A 120 10.51 17.66 -4.10
N GLN A 121 10.83 17.30 -2.85
CA GLN A 121 12.19 16.86 -2.48
C GLN A 121 12.61 15.54 -3.13
N LEU A 122 11.64 14.72 -3.54
CA LEU A 122 11.87 13.48 -4.27
C LEU A 122 11.79 13.68 -5.79
N GLU A 123 11.62 14.93 -6.25
CA GLU A 123 11.51 15.28 -7.68
C GLU A 123 10.40 14.50 -8.39
N LEU A 124 9.29 14.24 -7.67
CA LEU A 124 8.10 13.59 -8.23
C LEU A 124 7.32 14.57 -9.11
N ASP A 125 6.78 14.05 -10.21
CA ASP A 125 5.97 14.83 -11.14
C ASP A 125 4.65 15.19 -10.46
N PRO A 126 4.23 16.47 -10.42
CA PRO A 126 2.96 16.84 -9.81
C PRO A 126 1.78 16.14 -10.51
N LEU A 127 0.89 15.52 -9.72
CA LEU A 127 -0.31 14.85 -10.24
C LEU A 127 -1.40 15.83 -10.71
N HIS A 128 -1.31 17.08 -10.27
CA HIS A 128 -2.16 18.18 -10.70
C HIS A 128 -1.24 19.30 -11.17
N ILE A 129 -1.45 19.75 -12.42
CA ILE A 129 -0.81 20.95 -12.93
C ILE A 129 -1.66 22.11 -12.40
N ASP A 130 -1.08 22.94 -11.54
CA ASP A 130 -1.68 24.24 -11.25
C ASP A 130 -1.70 25.01 -12.57
N SER A 131 -2.90 25.28 -13.09
CA SER A 131 -3.09 26.06 -14.31
C SER A 131 -2.81 27.54 -14.05
N ASP A 132 -1.56 27.87 -13.71
CA ASP A 132 -1.09 29.24 -13.56
C ASP A 132 -0.21 29.61 -14.76
N SER A 133 -0.81 29.64 -15.96
CA SER A 133 -0.17 30.27 -17.14
C SER A 133 -1.16 30.75 -18.21
N GLU A 134 -2.28 31.35 -17.80
CA GLU A 134 -2.99 32.33 -18.64
C GLU A 134 -3.05 33.65 -17.87
N LYS A 135 -2.01 34.47 -18.01
CA LYS A 135 -2.08 35.91 -17.76
C LYS A 135 -1.48 36.63 -18.95
N ASP A 136 -2.40 37.20 -19.73
CA ASP A 136 -2.35 38.46 -20.46
C ASP A 136 -1.14 38.73 -21.38
N ASP A 137 -1.38 38.60 -22.70
CA ASP A 137 -0.83 39.49 -23.73
C ASP A 137 -1.94 40.41 -24.26
#